data_AF-A0AAX0J2N3-F1
#
_entry.id   AF-A0AAX0J2N3-F1
#
_cell.length_a   1.000
_cell.length_b   1.000
_cell.length_c   1.000
_cell.angle_alpha   90.00
_cell.angle_beta   90.00
_cell.angle_gamma   90.00
#
_symmetry.space_group_name_H-M   'P 1'
#
loop_
_entity.id
_entity.type
_entity.pdbx_description
1 polymer ?
#
loop_
_entity_poly.entity_id
_entity_poly.type
_entity_poly.pdbx_seq_one_letter_code
_entity_poly.pdbx_strand_id
1 'polypeptide(L)'
;MTWVLLSDLRDAANYVSPLMGIGAETCELLVAPVLKRSVANFREAPRDWNDIPDTCAALLLEVGGVDDADLDSAIEKARSVLTDADLIAPLIFDKTVDGQRGAWHIRNGSFGVIGSDRHQGTTLITEGVCFPPALVGQGAADLLDLLASYEYPEMVMGHAAFGKPHFFILPHFGIEQEREKSSRSFGNLGSLCKAHSKARHPPSEF
;
A
#
# COMPACT_ATOMS: atom_id res chain seq x y z
N MET A 1 -12.77 -10.51 5.41
CA MET A 1 -11.79 -9.46 5.04
C MET A 1 -11.42 -8.65 6.28
N THR A 2 -10.22 -8.08 6.37
CA THR A 2 -9.79 -7.24 7.48
C THR A 2 -8.82 -6.16 7.03
N TRP A 3 -8.78 -5.05 7.77
CA TRP A 3 -7.67 -4.10 7.75
C TRP A 3 -6.65 -4.52 8.81
N VAL A 4 -5.41 -4.76 8.39
CA VAL A 4 -4.28 -5.04 9.30
C VAL A 4 -3.47 -3.75 9.40
N LEU A 5 -3.69 -2.97 10.47
CA LEU A 5 -2.99 -1.71 10.69
C LEU A 5 -1.70 -1.94 11.46
N LEU A 6 -0.57 -1.68 10.81
CA LEU A 6 0.78 -1.89 11.32
C LEU A 6 1.45 -0.55 11.60
N SER A 7 2.23 -0.47 12.68
CA SER A 7 2.91 0.76 13.12
C SER A 7 3.94 1.30 12.11
N ASP A 8 4.53 0.41 11.30
CA ASP A 8 5.58 0.74 10.33
C ASP A 8 5.34 0.10 8.95
N LEU A 9 5.45 0.91 7.89
CA LEU A 9 5.34 0.52 6.49
C LEU A 9 6.39 -0.50 6.05
N ARG A 10 7.62 -0.41 6.56
CA ARG A 10 8.72 -1.32 6.23
C ARG A 10 8.42 -2.71 6.76
N ASP A 11 7.80 -2.80 7.93
CA ASP A 11 7.39 -4.05 8.55
C ASP A 11 6.19 -4.71 7.87
N ALA A 12 5.33 -3.93 7.19
CA ALA A 12 4.17 -4.48 6.49
C ALA A 12 4.53 -5.55 5.45
N ALA A 13 5.69 -5.43 4.79
CA ALA A 13 6.15 -6.44 3.83
C ALA A 13 6.41 -7.82 4.45
N ASN A 14 6.85 -7.85 5.71
CA ASN A 14 7.22 -9.09 6.39
C ASN A 14 6.02 -10.04 6.50
N TYR A 15 4.80 -9.49 6.49
CA TYR A 15 3.56 -10.26 6.60
C TYR A 15 2.95 -10.63 5.25
N VAL A 16 3.26 -9.93 4.16
CA VAL A 16 2.66 -10.20 2.84
C VAL A 16 2.95 -11.63 2.38
N SER A 17 4.22 -12.05 2.36
CA SER A 17 4.56 -13.40 1.88
C SER A 17 4.01 -14.52 2.79
N PRO A 18 4.11 -14.44 4.13
CA PRO A 18 3.47 -15.41 5.01
C PRO A 18 1.95 -15.48 4.86
N LEU A 19 1.26 -14.34 4.73
CA LEU A 19 -0.19 -14.28 4.53
C LEU A 19 -0.59 -14.92 3.19
N MET A 20 0.13 -14.64 2.11
CA MET A 20 -0.11 -15.32 0.83
C MET A 20 0.21 -16.82 0.92
N GLY A 21 1.23 -17.21 1.69
CA GLY A 21 1.65 -18.60 1.88
C GLY A 21 0.63 -19.49 2.57
N ILE A 22 -0.23 -18.91 3.43
CA ILE A 22 -1.36 -19.63 4.05
C ILE A 22 -2.61 -19.70 3.16
N GLY A 23 -2.57 -19.10 1.97
CA GLY A 23 -3.69 -19.08 1.02
C GLY A 23 -4.61 -17.87 1.12
N ALA A 24 -4.13 -16.72 1.59
CA ALA A 24 -4.89 -15.48 1.44
C ALA A 24 -5.23 -15.22 -0.03
N GLU A 25 -6.44 -14.72 -0.29
CA GLU A 25 -6.92 -14.43 -1.65
C GLU A 25 -6.33 -13.13 -2.16
N THR A 26 -6.28 -12.12 -1.30
CA THR A 26 -5.74 -10.79 -1.62
C THR A 26 -5.00 -10.20 -0.43
N CYS A 27 -3.98 -9.39 -0.74
CA CYS A 27 -3.23 -8.60 0.23
C CYS A 27 -2.80 -7.29 -0.45
N GLU A 28 -3.55 -6.22 -0.23
CA GLU A 28 -3.24 -4.88 -0.74
C GLU A 28 -2.50 -4.07 0.31
N LEU A 29 -1.62 -3.16 -0.11
CA LEU A 29 -0.94 -2.20 0.76
C LEU A 29 -1.54 -0.81 0.57
N LEU A 30 -1.82 -0.10 1.66
CA LEU A 30 -2.20 1.31 1.67
C LEU A 30 -1.40 2.05 2.76
N VAL A 31 -0.73 3.14 2.40
CA VAL A 31 0.02 3.97 3.36
C VAL A 31 -0.89 4.92 4.15
N ALA A 32 -0.43 5.39 5.32
CA ALA A 32 -1.20 6.28 6.18
C ALA A 32 -1.84 7.50 5.48
N PRO A 33 -1.13 8.25 4.60
CA PRO A 33 -1.76 9.34 3.84
C PRO A 33 -3.01 8.94 3.05
N VAL A 34 -3.05 7.73 2.47
CA VAL A 34 -4.22 7.23 1.73
C VAL A 34 -5.38 6.91 2.69
N LEU A 35 -5.09 6.29 3.82
CA LEU A 35 -6.08 5.96 4.85
C LEU A 35 -6.70 7.22 5.45
N LYS A 36 -5.87 8.20 5.82
CA LYS A 36 -6.32 9.51 6.32
C LYS A 36 -7.23 10.22 5.31
N ARG A 37 -6.85 10.23 4.03
CA ARG A 37 -7.67 10.83 2.97
C ARG A 37 -9.00 10.11 2.80
N SER A 38 -9.04 8.81 3.06
CA SER A 38 -10.25 8.00 2.96
C SER A 38 -11.33 8.42 3.96
N VAL A 39 -10.96 8.87 5.16
CA VAL A 39 -11.89 9.32 6.22
C VAL A 39 -12.83 10.43 5.73
N ALA A 40 -12.32 11.36 4.93
CA ALA A 40 -13.11 12.48 4.42
C ALA A 40 -13.97 12.12 3.19
N ASN A 41 -13.71 10.98 2.55
CA ASN A 41 -14.25 10.66 1.22
C ASN A 41 -15.12 9.40 1.18
N PHE A 42 -15.00 8.51 2.17
CA PHE A 42 -15.75 7.27 2.25
C PHE A 42 -16.44 7.16 3.61
N ARG A 43 -17.74 6.88 3.61
CA ARG A 43 -18.51 6.71 4.86
C ARG A 43 -18.06 5.47 5.63
N GLU A 44 -17.55 4.49 4.91
CA GLU A 44 -17.08 3.20 5.38
C GLU A 44 -15.69 3.30 6.04
N ALA A 45 -14.95 4.39 5.82
CA ALA A 45 -13.63 4.58 6.41
C ALA A 45 -13.74 4.82 7.93
N PRO A 46 -13.05 4.02 8.77
CA PRO A 46 -12.97 4.26 10.21
C PRO A 46 -12.44 5.66 10.52
N ARG A 47 -13.14 6.40 11.38
CA ARG A 47 -12.78 7.79 11.71
C ARG A 47 -11.40 7.90 12.36
N ASP A 48 -11.03 6.91 13.17
CA ASP A 48 -9.77 6.88 13.91
C ASP A 48 -8.55 6.78 12.99
N TRP A 49 -8.73 6.46 11.70
CA TRP A 49 -7.65 6.54 10.70
C TRP A 49 -7.09 7.96 10.53
N ASN A 50 -7.83 9.00 10.94
CA ASN A 50 -7.33 10.36 10.90
C ASN A 50 -6.13 10.58 11.85
N ASP A 51 -6.06 9.79 12.93
CA ASP A 51 -5.14 9.99 14.05
C ASP A 51 -4.00 8.97 14.07
N ILE A 52 -3.88 8.12 13.04
CA ILE A 52 -2.77 7.15 12.94
C ILE A 52 -1.43 7.85 12.64
N PRO A 53 -0.29 7.29 13.08
CA PRO A 53 1.03 7.81 12.71
C PRO A 53 1.27 7.81 11.19
N ASP A 54 2.06 8.75 10.68
CA ASP A 54 2.39 8.78 9.23
C ASP A 54 3.29 7.61 8.80
N THR A 55 3.98 6.96 9.74
CA THR A 55 4.77 5.74 9.50
C THR A 55 3.90 4.50 9.26
N CYS A 56 2.62 4.56 9.64
CA CYS A 56 1.71 3.43 9.58
C CYS A 56 1.41 2.99 8.14
N ALA A 57 1.13 1.70 7.98
CA ALA A 57 0.51 1.16 6.77
C ALA A 57 -0.61 0.18 7.13
N ALA A 58 -1.58 0.04 6.22
CA ALA A 58 -2.57 -1.02 6.29
C ALA A 58 -2.30 -2.08 5.22
N LEU A 59 -2.47 -3.34 5.61
CA LEU A 59 -2.77 -4.40 4.66
C LEU A 59 -4.28 -4.61 4.59
N LEU A 60 -4.87 -4.54 3.39
CA LEU A 60 -6.23 -5.03 3.18
C LEU A 60 -6.13 -6.52 2.85
N LEU A 61 -6.51 -7.35 3.81
CA LEU A 61 -6.36 -8.80 3.75
C LEU A 61 -7.70 -9.48 3.52
N GLU A 62 -7.74 -10.35 2.52
CA GLU A 62 -8.86 -11.25 2.24
C GLU A 62 -8.43 -12.70 2.38
N VAL A 63 -9.24 -13.47 3.10
CA VAL A 63 -9.12 -14.92 3.26
C VAL A 63 -10.48 -15.53 2.97
N GLY A 64 -10.50 -16.73 2.42
CA GLY A 64 -11.71 -17.44 2.04
C GLY A 64 -11.69 -18.90 2.48
N GLY A 65 -12.84 -19.54 2.34
CA GLY A 65 -13.08 -20.95 2.61
C GLY A 65 -14.30 -21.43 1.81
N VAL A 66 -14.40 -22.73 1.54
CA VAL A 66 -15.56 -23.28 0.79
C VAL A 66 -16.80 -23.43 1.68
N ASP A 67 -16.61 -23.39 2.99
CA ASP A 67 -17.65 -23.32 4.02
C ASP A 67 -17.17 -22.48 5.22
N ASP A 68 -18.04 -22.33 6.23
CA ASP A 68 -17.74 -21.53 7.43
C ASP A 68 -16.57 -22.09 8.25
N ALA A 69 -16.40 -23.41 8.30
CA ALA A 69 -15.33 -24.04 9.06
C ALA A 69 -13.96 -23.81 8.40
N ASP A 70 -13.91 -23.90 7.07
CA ASP A 70 -12.72 -23.57 6.30
C ASP A 70 -12.39 -22.07 6.38
N LEU A 71 -13.40 -21.20 6.36
CA LEU A 71 -13.21 -19.76 6.54
C LEU A 71 -12.64 -19.44 7.93
N ASP A 72 -13.19 -20.04 8.99
CA ASP A 72 -12.68 -19.88 10.36
C ASP A 72 -11.23 -20.38 10.47
N SER A 73 -10.92 -21.51 9.86
CA SER A 73 -9.55 -22.04 9.78
C SER A 73 -8.59 -21.07 9.07
N ALA A 74 -9.02 -20.45 7.96
CA ALA A 74 -8.23 -19.47 7.22
C ALA A 74 -8.00 -18.19 8.05
N ILE A 75 -9.01 -17.72 8.78
CA ILE A 75 -8.90 -16.58 9.71
C ILE A 75 -7.89 -16.89 10.81
N GLU A 76 -7.96 -18.06 11.45
CA GLU A 76 -7.03 -18.42 12.53
C GLU A 76 -5.59 -18.58 12.04
N LYS A 77 -5.37 -19.10 10.83
CA LYS A 77 -4.04 -19.11 10.20
C LYS A 77 -3.50 -17.69 10.01
N ALA A 78 -4.34 -16.76 9.53
CA ALA A 78 -3.94 -15.37 9.35
C ALA A 78 -3.63 -14.68 10.70
N ARG A 79 -4.43 -14.96 11.74
CA ARG A 79 -4.14 -14.49 13.10
C ARG A 79 -2.81 -15.01 13.61
N SER A 80 -2.52 -16.29 13.40
CA SER A 80 -1.26 -16.92 13.78
C SER A 80 -0.06 -16.22 13.14
N VAL A 81 -0.14 -15.93 11.83
CA VAL A 81 0.90 -15.17 11.09
C VAL A 81 1.11 -13.77 11.67
N LEU A 82 0.05 -13.12 12.16
CA LEU A 82 0.06 -11.75 12.68
C LEU A 82 0.23 -11.67 14.20
N THR A 83 0.53 -12.78 14.88
CA THR A 83 0.59 -12.82 16.36
C THR A 83 1.62 -11.84 16.93
N ASP A 84 2.78 -11.76 16.29
CA ASP A 84 3.89 -10.89 16.71
C ASP A 84 3.92 -9.56 15.94
N ALA A 85 2.85 -9.25 15.19
CA ALA A 85 2.75 -7.98 14.48
C ALA A 85 2.50 -6.83 15.46
N ASP A 86 3.21 -5.72 15.26
CA ASP A 86 2.98 -4.48 15.99
C ASP A 86 1.73 -3.76 15.43
N LEU A 87 0.57 -4.28 15.84
CA LEU A 87 -0.72 -3.78 15.40
C LEU A 87 -1.13 -2.55 16.20
N ILE A 88 -1.49 -1.46 15.49
CA ILE A 88 -1.97 -0.24 16.14
C ILE A 88 -3.49 -0.21 16.32
N ALA A 89 -4.18 -1.27 15.89
CA ALA A 89 -5.62 -1.45 16.07
C ALA A 89 -5.96 -2.95 16.20
N PRO A 90 -7.09 -3.31 16.84
CA PRO A 90 -7.52 -4.70 16.93
C PRO A 90 -7.73 -5.34 15.55
N LEU A 91 -7.24 -6.58 15.39
CA LEU A 91 -7.44 -7.37 14.18
C LEU A 91 -8.85 -7.97 14.14
N ILE A 92 -9.76 -7.34 13.39
CA ILE A 92 -11.18 -7.71 13.29
C ILE A 92 -11.51 -8.12 11.85
N PHE A 93 -11.83 -9.40 11.66
CA PHE A 93 -12.31 -9.91 10.38
C PHE A 93 -13.81 -9.64 10.24
N ASP A 94 -14.16 -8.83 9.24
CA ASP A 94 -15.53 -8.62 8.81
C ASP A 94 -15.93 -9.69 7.79
N LYS A 95 -16.98 -10.43 8.13
CA LYS A 95 -17.58 -11.49 7.30
C LYS A 95 -18.80 -10.99 6.53
N THR A 96 -19.27 -9.78 6.78
CA THR A 96 -20.46 -9.22 6.13
C THR A 96 -20.14 -8.79 4.70
N VAL A 97 -21.15 -8.89 3.83
CA VAL A 97 -21.06 -8.40 2.44
C VAL A 97 -20.83 -6.90 2.41
N ASP A 98 -21.46 -6.14 3.32
CA ASP A 98 -21.35 -4.69 3.37
C ASP A 98 -19.96 -4.24 3.81
N GLY A 99 -19.34 -4.90 4.81
CA GLY A 99 -17.96 -4.63 5.22
C GLY A 99 -16.96 -4.89 4.10
N GLN A 100 -17.08 -6.02 3.39
CA GLN A 100 -16.25 -6.35 2.25
C GLN A 100 -16.40 -5.33 1.11
N ARG A 101 -17.64 -4.99 0.76
CA ARG A 101 -17.94 -3.97 -0.26
C ARG A 101 -17.37 -2.61 0.13
N GLY A 102 -17.53 -2.21 1.38
CA GLY A 102 -17.00 -0.95 1.90
C GLY A 102 -15.48 -0.87 1.81
N ALA A 103 -14.78 -1.95 2.18
CA ALA A 103 -13.33 -1.99 2.10
C ALA A 103 -12.82 -1.93 0.64
N TRP A 104 -13.45 -2.67 -0.27
CA TRP A 104 -13.14 -2.58 -1.70
C TRP A 104 -13.52 -1.23 -2.31
N HIS A 105 -14.60 -0.61 -1.84
CA HIS A 105 -15.01 0.73 -2.26
C HIS A 105 -13.93 1.76 -1.89
N ILE A 106 -13.42 1.72 -0.65
CA ILE A 106 -12.29 2.57 -0.21
C ILE A 106 -11.07 2.33 -1.09
N ARG A 107 -10.63 1.07 -1.22
CA ARG A 107 -9.42 0.72 -1.98
C ARG A 107 -9.51 1.18 -3.44
N ASN A 108 -10.62 0.91 -4.12
CA ASN A 108 -10.78 1.26 -5.53
C ASN A 108 -11.05 2.75 -5.74
N GLY A 109 -11.81 3.38 -4.86
CA GLY A 109 -12.14 4.80 -4.93
C GLY A 109 -10.96 5.72 -4.61
N SER A 110 -9.98 5.24 -3.83
CA SER A 110 -8.82 6.04 -3.42
C SER A 110 -8.06 6.65 -4.60
N PHE A 111 -7.98 5.97 -5.75
CA PHE A 111 -7.35 6.53 -6.96
C PHE A 111 -8.04 7.83 -7.42
N GLY A 112 -9.37 7.86 -7.36
CA GLY A 112 -10.16 9.03 -7.76
C GLY A 112 -10.01 10.19 -6.78
N VAL A 113 -9.98 9.90 -5.48
CA VAL A 113 -9.80 10.90 -4.42
C VAL A 113 -8.45 11.61 -4.57
N ILE A 114 -7.38 10.85 -4.81
CA ILE A 114 -6.04 11.40 -5.03
C ILE A 114 -6.02 12.33 -6.24
N GLY A 115 -6.75 11.96 -7.30
CA GLY A 115 -6.89 12.77 -8.50
C GLY A 115 -7.70 14.05 -8.32
N SER A 116 -8.65 14.09 -7.38
CA SER A 116 -9.53 15.26 -7.19
C SER A 116 -8.84 16.45 -6.52
N ASP A 117 -7.75 16.22 -5.79
CA ASP A 117 -7.07 17.26 -4.99
C ASP A 117 -5.99 18.02 -5.76
N ARG A 118 -5.84 17.74 -7.05
CA ARG A 118 -4.78 18.31 -7.86
C ARG A 118 -5.02 19.80 -8.15
N HIS A 119 -3.94 20.58 -8.15
CA HIS A 119 -4.01 21.98 -8.55
C HIS A 119 -4.39 22.13 -10.03
N GLN A 120 -5.09 23.22 -10.36
CA GLN A 120 -5.46 23.53 -11.74
C GLN A 120 -4.21 23.58 -12.65
N GLY A 121 -4.31 23.01 -13.85
CA GLY A 121 -3.22 22.95 -14.82
C GLY A 121 -2.25 21.78 -14.63
N THR A 122 -2.32 21.06 -13.51
CA THR A 122 -1.56 19.81 -13.32
C THR A 122 -2.20 18.63 -14.03
N THR A 123 -1.37 17.69 -14.48
CA THR A 123 -1.79 16.41 -15.03
C THR A 123 -1.63 15.33 -13.98
N LEU A 124 -2.69 14.57 -13.69
CA LEU A 124 -2.56 13.36 -12.88
C LEU A 124 -1.90 12.27 -13.72
N ILE A 125 -0.77 11.78 -13.24
CA ILE A 125 -0.14 10.56 -13.77
C ILE A 125 -0.17 9.53 -12.66
N THR A 126 -0.76 8.38 -12.97
CA THR A 126 -0.78 7.20 -12.10
C THR A 126 0.13 6.16 -12.71
N GLU A 127 1.19 5.81 -11.99
CA GLU A 127 2.17 4.82 -12.43
C GLU A 127 2.29 3.69 -11.42
N GLY A 128 2.92 2.60 -11.85
CA GLY A 128 3.23 1.47 -11.00
C GLY A 128 4.70 1.09 -11.10
N VAL A 129 5.24 0.55 -10.01
CA VAL A 129 6.54 -0.11 -9.99
C VAL A 129 6.38 -1.57 -9.56
N CYS A 130 7.42 -2.37 -9.77
CA CYS A 130 7.47 -3.75 -9.31
C CYS A 130 8.69 -3.93 -8.41
N PHE A 131 8.44 -4.27 -7.15
CA PHE A 131 9.45 -4.77 -6.22
C PHE A 131 9.29 -6.29 -6.07
N PRO A 132 10.36 -7.02 -5.70
CA PRO A 132 10.18 -8.36 -5.16
C PRO A 132 9.16 -8.32 -4.01
N PRO A 133 8.19 -9.25 -3.90
CA PRO A 133 7.19 -9.22 -2.84
C PRO A 133 7.78 -9.11 -1.42
N ALA A 134 8.91 -9.77 -1.17
CA ALA A 134 9.64 -9.69 0.11
C ALA A 134 10.20 -8.30 0.44
N LEU A 135 10.32 -7.40 -0.56
CA LEU A 135 10.86 -6.05 -0.40
C LEU A 135 9.79 -4.97 -0.58
N VAL A 136 8.51 -5.32 -0.70
CA VAL A 136 7.47 -4.35 -1.09
C VAL A 136 7.29 -3.21 -0.09
N GLY A 137 7.43 -3.46 1.21
CA GLY A 137 7.30 -2.45 2.27
C GLY A 137 8.48 -1.50 2.28
N GLN A 138 9.70 -2.05 2.19
CA GLN A 138 10.93 -1.28 2.05
C GLN A 138 10.93 -0.44 0.76
N GLY A 139 10.54 -1.04 -0.38
CA GLY A 139 10.42 -0.34 -1.66
C GLY A 139 9.31 0.72 -1.66
N ALA A 140 8.19 0.48 -0.98
CA ALA A 140 7.12 1.47 -0.80
C ALA A 140 7.57 2.64 0.09
N ALA A 141 8.31 2.38 1.16
CA ALA A 141 8.87 3.42 2.01
C ALA A 141 9.88 4.29 1.26
N ASP A 142 10.81 3.69 0.53
CA ASP A 142 11.77 4.44 -0.29
C ASP A 142 11.07 5.20 -1.44
N LEU A 143 9.94 4.68 -1.94
CA LEU A 143 9.11 5.38 -2.92
C LEU A 143 8.42 6.60 -2.31
N LEU A 144 7.93 6.52 -1.06
CA LEU A 144 7.40 7.69 -0.35
C LEU A 144 8.49 8.76 -0.16
N ASP A 145 9.67 8.37 0.30
CA ASP A 145 10.81 9.28 0.48
C ASP A 145 11.17 9.98 -0.85
N LEU A 146 11.13 9.23 -1.96
CA LEU A 146 11.34 9.77 -3.30
C LEU A 146 10.24 10.77 -3.69
N LEU A 147 8.97 10.46 -3.48
CA LEU A 147 7.85 11.35 -3.81
C LEU A 147 7.93 12.65 -3.00
N ALA A 148 8.20 12.55 -1.70
CA ALA A 148 8.40 13.69 -0.82
C ALA A 148 9.54 14.60 -1.31
N SER A 149 10.67 14.02 -1.74
CA SER A 149 11.83 14.77 -2.26
C SER A 149 11.53 15.60 -3.52
N TYR A 150 10.47 15.25 -4.25
CA TYR A 150 10.00 15.96 -5.45
C TYR A 150 8.70 16.75 -5.21
N GLU A 151 8.24 16.83 -3.95
CA GLU A 151 7.00 17.50 -3.55
C GLU A 151 5.76 16.93 -4.27
N TYR A 152 5.79 15.63 -4.56
CA TYR A 152 4.63 14.90 -5.06
C TYR A 152 3.82 14.30 -3.91
N PRO A 153 2.53 13.98 -4.14
CA PRO A 153 1.72 13.35 -3.10
C PRO A 153 2.35 12.05 -2.60
N GLU A 154 2.52 11.94 -1.28
CA GLU A 154 3.07 10.78 -0.58
C GLU A 154 2.03 9.65 -0.48
N MET A 155 1.49 9.26 -1.63
CA MET A 155 0.37 8.33 -1.74
C MET A 155 0.84 7.09 -2.50
N VAL A 156 1.06 6.01 -1.76
CA VAL A 156 1.47 4.71 -2.30
C VAL A 156 0.44 3.65 -1.89
N MET A 157 -0.08 2.92 -2.86
CA MET A 157 -0.98 1.80 -2.59
C MET A 157 -1.00 0.82 -3.74
N GLY A 158 -1.34 -0.44 -3.48
CA GLY A 158 -1.53 -1.42 -4.55
C GLY A 158 -1.32 -2.86 -4.11
N HIS A 159 -1.12 -3.72 -5.10
CA HIS A 159 -1.12 -5.16 -4.93
C HIS A 159 0.18 -5.64 -4.29
N ALA A 160 0.22 -5.68 -2.96
CA ALA A 160 1.40 -6.07 -2.19
C ALA A 160 1.83 -7.50 -2.50
N ALA A 161 0.85 -8.41 -2.65
CA ALA A 161 1.08 -9.81 -3.03
C ALA A 161 1.92 -9.98 -4.31
N PHE A 162 1.78 -9.06 -5.26
CA PHE A 162 2.53 -9.07 -6.52
C PHE A 162 3.73 -8.12 -6.50
N GLY A 163 3.97 -7.43 -5.38
CA GLY A 163 5.00 -6.40 -5.25
C GLY A 163 4.74 -5.19 -6.17
N LYS A 164 3.47 -4.88 -6.45
CA LYS A 164 3.06 -3.86 -7.43
C LYS A 164 2.36 -2.66 -6.77
N PRO A 165 3.09 -1.80 -6.06
CA PRO A 165 2.52 -0.55 -5.60
C PRO A 165 2.38 0.45 -6.77
N HIS A 166 1.32 1.24 -6.69
CA HIS A 166 1.07 2.41 -7.52
C HIS A 166 1.43 3.67 -6.75
N PHE A 167 1.81 4.70 -7.50
CA PHE A 167 2.10 6.03 -7.00
C PHE A 167 1.59 7.09 -7.99
N PHE A 168 1.56 8.34 -7.52
CA PHE A 168 0.93 9.44 -8.23
C PHE A 168 1.87 10.62 -8.31
N ILE A 169 1.95 11.25 -9.49
CA ILE A 169 2.62 12.53 -9.66
C ILE A 169 1.69 13.52 -10.35
N LEU A 170 1.89 14.81 -10.06
CA LEU A 170 1.01 15.91 -10.49
C LEU A 170 1.78 17.02 -11.22
N PRO A 171 2.57 16.73 -12.28
CA PRO A 171 3.34 17.76 -12.97
C PRO A 171 2.44 18.77 -13.69
N HIS A 172 2.85 20.05 -13.66
CA HIS A 172 2.26 21.07 -14.54
C HIS A 172 3.12 21.22 -15.81
N PHE A 173 2.78 20.49 -16.88
CA PHE A 173 3.59 20.45 -18.11
C PHE A 173 3.72 21.78 -18.86
N GLY A 174 2.92 22.80 -18.52
CA GLY A 174 3.11 24.16 -19.02
C GLY A 174 4.30 24.92 -18.40
N ILE A 175 4.93 24.40 -17.33
CA ILE A 175 6.04 25.02 -16.62
C ILE A 175 7.31 24.19 -16.86
N GLU A 176 8.38 24.80 -17.37
CA GLU A 176 9.62 24.08 -17.71
C GLU A 176 10.23 23.36 -16.51
N GLN A 177 10.29 24.03 -15.36
CA GLN A 177 10.83 23.47 -14.13
C GLN A 177 10.08 22.21 -13.69
N GLU A 178 8.76 22.15 -13.88
CA GLU A 178 7.94 20.96 -13.57
C GLU A 178 8.20 19.82 -14.57
N ARG A 179 8.48 20.13 -15.85
CA ARG A 179 8.88 19.13 -16.85
C ARG A 179 10.22 18.49 -16.47
N GLU A 180 11.20 19.32 -16.12
CA GLU A 180 12.52 18.86 -15.67
C GLU A 180 12.44 18.08 -14.35
N LYS A 181 11.61 18.53 -13.41
CA LYS A 181 11.34 17.82 -12.13
C LYS A 181 10.80 16.42 -12.38
N SER A 182 9.77 16.30 -13.21
CA SER A 182 9.17 15.02 -13.61
C SER A 182 10.16 14.09 -14.31
N SER A 183 10.96 14.62 -15.25
CA SER A 183 12.00 13.83 -15.92
C SER A 183 13.05 13.27 -14.93
N ARG A 184 13.52 14.10 -14.00
CA ARG A 184 14.45 13.67 -12.94
C ARG A 184 13.84 12.66 -11.98
N SER A 185 12.58 12.84 -11.59
CA SER A 185 11.90 11.91 -10.68
C SER A 185 11.78 10.52 -11.30
N PHE A 186 11.45 10.41 -12.60
CA PHE A 186 11.44 9.12 -13.30
C PHE A 186 12.85 8.50 -13.44
N GLY A 187 13.89 9.32 -13.66
CA GLY A 187 15.27 8.86 -13.65
C GLY A 187 15.70 8.25 -12.31
N ASN A 188 15.34 8.91 -11.21
CA ASN A 188 15.62 8.42 -9.85
C ASN A 188 14.77 7.19 -9.51
N LEU A 189 13.51 7.14 -9.95
CA LEU A 189 12.66 5.95 -9.81
C LEU A 189 13.30 4.73 -10.48
N GLY A 190 13.83 4.90 -11.69
CA GLY A 190 14.56 3.83 -12.38
C GLY A 190 15.79 3.35 -11.59
N SER A 191 16.46 4.24 -10.88
CA SER A 191 17.60 3.90 -10.01
C SER A 191 17.15 3.16 -8.74
N LEU A 192 16.05 3.59 -8.13
CA LEU A 192 15.43 2.94 -6.97
C LEU A 192 15.03 1.49 -7.31
N CYS A 193 14.31 1.28 -8.42
CA CYS A 193 13.93 -0.05 -8.87
C CYS A 193 15.15 -0.95 -9.11
N LYS A 194 16.23 -0.40 -9.69
CA LYS A 194 17.47 -1.15 -9.90
C LYS A 194 18.11 -1.57 -8.57
N ALA A 195 18.15 -0.69 -7.56
CA ALA A 195 18.69 -1.01 -6.24
C ALA A 195 17.95 -2.20 -5.61
N HIS A 196 16.62 -2.16 -5.61
CA HIS A 196 15.77 -3.24 -5.08
C HIS A 196 15.81 -4.52 -5.93
N SER A 197 16.10 -4.44 -7.23
CA SER A 197 16.26 -5.62 -8.07
C SER A 197 17.58 -6.38 -7.82
N LYS A 198 18.65 -5.65 -7.46
CA LYS A 198 20.00 -6.21 -7.22
C LYS A 198 20.14 -6.88 -5.86
N ALA A 199 19.27 -6.56 -4.90
CA ALA A 199 19.23 -7.20 -3.58
C ALA A 199 18.93 -8.72 -3.61
N ARG A 200 18.71 -9.33 -4.79
CA ARG A 200 18.49 -10.77 -4.97
C ARG A 200 19.73 -11.65 -4.75
N HIS A 201 20.95 -11.11 -4.76
CA HIS A 201 22.18 -11.91 -4.70
C HIS A 201 23.13 -11.34 -3.63
N PRO A 202 23.28 -11.97 -2.46
CA PRO A 202 24.56 -11.84 -1.76
C PRO A 202 25.66 -12.25 -2.75
N PRO A 203 26.84 -11.60 -2.76
CA PRO A 203 27.95 -12.08 -3.56
C PRO A 203 28.17 -13.54 -3.17
N SER A 204 28.09 -14.44 -4.15
CA SER A 204 28.59 -15.80 -3.97
C SER A 204 30.04 -15.66 -3.56
N GLU A 205 30.35 -15.99 -2.31
CA GLU A 205 31.73 -16.14 -1.88
C GLU A 205 32.39 -17.16 -2.81
N PHE A 206 33.43 -16.71 -3.51
CA PHE A 206 34.30 -17.53 -4.33
C PHE A 206 35.16 -18.43 -3.45
#